data_AF-A0A7C3ANV8-F1
#
_entry.id   AF-A0A7C3ANV8-F1
#
_cell.length_a   1.000
_cell.length_b   1.000
_cell.length_c   1.000
_cell.angle_alpha   90.00
_cell.angle_beta   90.00
_cell.angle_gamma   90.00
#
_symmetry.space_group_name_H-M   'P 1'
#
loop_
_entity.id
_entity.type
_entity.pdbx_description
1 polymer ?
#
loop_
_entity_poly.entity_id
_entity_poly.type
_entity_poly.pdbx_seq_one_letter_code
_entity_poly.pdbx_strand_id
1 'polypeptide(L)'
;MARTPVRAERSEAKIVERLPTELDVWGSLVQRKVERLWVVPGGIALDAEETTAEVSFVVDRDGNLVGDPIIIKHASDLRLGESGLRAILLAAPFPPLPESFARSQQRVVYGFSLHR
;
A
#
# COMPACT_ATOMS: atom_id res chain seq x y z
N MET A 1 -9.06 -36.53 -32.58
CA MET A 1 -9.30 -35.89 -31.28
C MET A 1 -8.07 -35.09 -30.91
N ALA A 2 -8.05 -33.78 -31.21
CA ALA A 2 -6.91 -32.92 -30.93
C ALA A 2 -7.01 -32.38 -29.49
N ARG A 3 -5.96 -32.57 -28.69
CA ARG A 3 -5.77 -31.85 -27.42
C ARG A 3 -4.91 -30.64 -27.72
N THR A 4 -5.55 -29.48 -27.81
CA THR A 4 -4.87 -28.19 -27.83
C THR A 4 -4.12 -28.01 -26.51
N PRO A 5 -2.81 -27.72 -26.51
CA PRO A 5 -2.13 -27.34 -25.28
C PRO A 5 -2.64 -25.97 -24.85
N VAL A 6 -3.08 -25.87 -23.58
CA VAL A 6 -3.37 -24.61 -22.90
C VAL A 6 -2.09 -23.76 -22.95
N ARG A 7 -2.13 -22.72 -23.78
CA ARG A 7 -1.12 -21.67 -23.80
C ARG A 7 -1.21 -20.96 -22.46
N ALA A 8 -0.15 -21.05 -21.66
CA ALA A 8 -0.05 -20.28 -20.43
C ALA A 8 -0.19 -18.80 -20.78
N GLU A 9 -1.36 -18.22 -20.48
CA GLU A 9 -1.55 -16.79 -20.47
C GLU A 9 -0.60 -16.23 -19.42
N ARG A 10 0.38 -15.48 -19.92
CA ARG A 10 1.32 -14.70 -19.15
C ARG A 10 0.49 -13.82 -18.21
N SER A 11 0.57 -14.03 -16.90
CA SER A 11 -0.16 -13.22 -15.92
C SER A 11 0.13 -11.73 -16.14
N GLU A 12 -0.79 -11.03 -16.78
CA GLU A 12 -0.72 -9.61 -17.04
C GLU A 12 -0.98 -8.85 -15.73
N ALA A 13 -0.02 -7.99 -15.38
CA ALA A 13 -0.18 -6.81 -14.54
C ALA A 13 -0.64 -7.02 -13.07
N LYS A 14 0.33 -7.27 -12.17
CA LYS A 14 0.40 -6.42 -10.97
C LYS A 14 1.26 -5.21 -11.31
N ILE A 15 0.71 -4.28 -12.09
CA ILE A 15 1.18 -2.90 -12.02
C ILE A 15 0.77 -2.45 -10.62
N VAL A 16 1.64 -2.73 -9.64
CA VAL A 16 1.62 -2.05 -8.35
C VAL A 16 1.85 -0.60 -8.75
N GLU A 17 0.77 0.18 -8.86
CA GLU A 17 0.76 1.52 -9.44
C GLU A 17 1.76 2.37 -8.65
N ARG A 18 2.98 2.51 -9.18
CA ARG A 18 3.97 3.41 -8.61
C ARG A 18 3.39 4.81 -8.71
N LEU A 19 3.55 5.58 -7.64
CA LEU A 19 3.18 6.98 -7.66
C LEU A 19 3.86 7.67 -8.86
N PRO A 20 3.15 8.56 -9.57
CA PRO A 20 3.76 9.44 -10.55
C PRO A 20 4.99 10.15 -9.96
N THR A 21 6.05 10.36 -10.74
CA THR A 21 7.30 10.98 -10.28
C THR A 21 7.10 12.38 -9.69
N GLU A 22 6.11 13.13 -10.17
CA GLU A 22 5.72 14.42 -9.59
C GLU A 22 5.22 14.33 -8.14
N LEU A 23 4.90 13.13 -7.66
CA LEU A 23 4.52 12.84 -6.28
C LEU A 23 5.65 12.21 -5.45
N ASP A 24 6.89 12.09 -5.93
CA ASP A 24 7.97 11.42 -5.19
C ASP A 24 8.23 12.04 -3.80
N VAL A 25 8.28 13.38 -3.75
CA VAL A 25 8.46 14.12 -2.49
C VAL A 25 7.25 13.94 -1.59
N TRP A 26 6.03 14.06 -2.14
CA TRP A 26 4.79 13.86 -1.38
C TRP A 26 4.68 12.44 -0.83
N GLY A 27 4.95 11.43 -1.65
CA GLY A 27 4.95 10.02 -1.28
C GLY A 27 5.95 9.73 -0.16
N SER A 28 7.13 10.34 -0.21
CA SER A 28 8.13 10.23 0.87
C SER A 28 7.63 10.81 2.20
N LEU A 29 6.87 11.91 2.16
CA LEU A 29 6.27 12.51 3.37
C LEU A 29 5.15 11.63 3.93
N VAL A 30 4.29 11.10 3.06
CA VAL A 30 3.24 10.13 3.43
C VAL A 30 3.86 8.90 4.08
N GLN A 31 4.86 8.29 3.43
CA GLN A 31 5.60 7.13 3.93
C GLN A 31 6.13 7.40 5.34
N ARG A 32 6.90 8.47 5.52
CA ARG A 32 7.47 8.82 6.82
C ARG A 32 6.42 9.01 7.90
N LYS A 33 5.25 9.53 7.55
CA LYS A 33 4.16 9.73 8.52
C LYS A 33 3.54 8.40 8.95
N VAL A 34 3.28 7.50 8.01
CA VAL A 34 2.79 6.15 8.28
C VAL A 34 3.79 5.36 9.12
N GLU A 35 5.07 5.35 8.72
CA GLU A 35 6.13 4.61 9.41
C GLU A 35 6.31 5.04 10.86
N ARG A 36 6.21 6.34 11.16
CA ARG A 36 6.31 6.87 12.54
C ARG A 36 5.23 6.35 13.48
N LEU A 37 4.08 5.97 12.95
CA LEU A 37 2.91 5.53 13.71
C LEU A 37 2.70 4.02 13.58
N TRP A 38 3.46 3.35 12.72
CA TRP A 38 3.34 1.92 12.51
C TRP A 38 3.95 1.15 13.68
N VAL A 39 3.10 0.44 14.40
CA VAL A 39 3.51 -0.48 15.46
C VAL A 39 3.58 -1.89 14.88
N VAL A 40 4.79 -2.40 14.75
CA VAL A 40 5.05 -3.78 14.30
C VAL A 40 4.45 -4.76 15.31
N PRO A 41 3.56 -5.69 14.89
CA PRO A 41 3.03 -6.71 15.78
C PRO A 41 4.16 -7.63 16.27
N GLY A 42 4.19 -7.90 17.58
CA GLY A 42 5.15 -8.83 18.16
C GLY A 42 4.86 -10.28 17.77
N GLY A 43 5.93 -11.08 17.68
CA GLY A 43 5.84 -12.52 17.45
C GLY A 43 5.46 -12.92 16.02
N ILE A 44 5.67 -12.04 15.04
CA ILE A 44 5.61 -12.42 13.63
C ILE A 44 6.93 -13.10 13.26
N ALA A 45 6.83 -14.30 12.70
CA ALA A 45 7.98 -15.07 12.25
C ALA A 45 8.60 -14.41 10.99
N LEU A 46 9.87 -14.01 11.07
CA LEU A 46 10.59 -13.34 9.96
C LEU A 46 10.95 -14.30 8.80
N ASP A 47 10.79 -15.60 9.02
CA ASP A 47 11.05 -16.69 8.09
C ASP A 47 9.79 -17.18 7.37
N ALA A 48 8.62 -16.58 7.65
CA ALA A 48 7.40 -16.91 6.93
C ALA A 48 7.52 -16.52 5.45
N GLU A 49 7.06 -17.41 4.57
CA GLU A 49 6.79 -17.06 3.17
C GLU A 49 5.79 -15.87 3.14
N GLU A 50 5.93 -14.94 2.21
CA GLU A 50 5.04 -13.76 2.07
C GLU A 50 4.93 -12.86 3.32
N THR A 51 6.01 -12.16 3.67
CA THR A 51 6.07 -11.19 4.78
C THR A 51 5.50 -9.80 4.46
N THR A 52 4.80 -9.63 3.34
CA THR A 52 4.32 -8.32 2.87
C THR A 52 2.81 -8.28 2.75
N ALA A 53 2.18 -7.39 3.53
CA ALA A 53 0.78 -7.01 3.36
C ALA A 53 0.68 -5.70 2.58
N GLU A 54 -0.31 -5.56 1.69
CA GLU A 54 -0.55 -4.31 0.94
C GLU A 54 -1.89 -3.71 1.36
N VAL A 55 -1.87 -2.42 1.72
CA VAL A 55 -3.07 -1.65 2.06
C VAL A 55 -3.24 -0.52 1.06
N SER A 56 -4.44 -0.38 0.48
CA SER A 56 -4.80 0.71 -0.40
C SER A 56 -5.64 1.75 0.34
N PHE A 57 -5.34 3.02 0.12
CA PHE A 57 -6.14 4.15 0.60
C PHE A 57 -6.14 5.28 -0.43
N VAL A 58 -7.09 6.19 -0.33
CA VAL A 58 -7.22 7.34 -1.23
C VAL A 58 -7.08 8.61 -0.40
N VAL A 59 -6.27 9.54 -0.90
CA VAL A 59 -6.03 10.84 -0.27
C VAL A 59 -6.55 11.94 -1.19
N ASP A 60 -7.36 12.86 -0.68
CA ASP A 60 -7.82 14.03 -1.42
C ASP A 60 -6.74 15.13 -1.50
N ARG A 61 -7.04 16.21 -2.21
CA ARG A 61 -6.13 17.34 -2.40
C ARG A 61 -5.71 18.02 -1.11
N ASP A 62 -6.57 18.01 -0.09
CA ASP A 62 -6.33 18.64 1.20
C ASP A 62 -5.59 17.71 2.17
N GLY A 63 -5.35 16.46 1.76
CA GLY A 63 -4.64 15.45 2.54
C GLY A 63 -5.56 14.56 3.37
N ASN A 64 -6.88 14.64 3.24
CA ASN A 64 -7.79 13.80 4.00
C ASN A 64 -7.97 12.44 3.33
N LEU A 65 -8.29 11.43 4.15
CA LEU A 65 -8.68 10.12 3.64
C LEU A 65 -10.05 10.20 2.98
N VAL A 66 -10.15 9.66 1.76
CA VAL A 66 -11.42 9.46 1.06
C VAL A 66 -11.86 8.02 1.28
N GLY A 67 -12.76 7.83 2.25
CA GLY A 67 -13.22 6.52 2.68
C GLY A 67 -12.19 5.75 3.53
N ASP A 68 -12.48 4.48 3.80
CA ASP A 68 -11.64 3.64 4.64
C ASP A 68 -10.49 2.99 3.85
N PRO A 69 -9.28 2.88 4.43
CA PRO A 69 -8.22 2.05 3.89
C PRO A 69 -8.65 0.58 3.83
N ILE A 70 -8.23 -0.13 2.78
CA ILE A 70 -8.57 -1.54 2.55
C ILE A 70 -7.32 -2.39 2.37
N ILE A 71 -7.29 -3.58 2.95
CA ILE A 71 -6.22 -4.55 2.72
C ILE A 71 -6.47 -5.22 1.36
N ILE A 72 -5.54 -5.08 0.43
CA ILE A 72 -5.66 -5.62 -0.94
C ILE A 72 -4.73 -6.82 -1.18
N LYS A 73 -3.76 -7.04 -0.30
CA LYS A 73 -2.95 -8.25 -0.23
C LYS A 73 -2.69 -8.58 1.23
N HIS A 74 -3.00 -9.81 1.63
CA HIS A 74 -2.66 -10.32 2.96
C HIS A 74 -1.22 -10.85 2.96
N ALA A 75 -0.51 -10.64 4.08
CA ALA A 75 0.69 -11.41 4.42
C ALA A 75 0.28 -12.74 5.07
N SER A 76 1.25 -13.63 5.27
CA SER A 76 1.04 -14.87 6.03
C SER A 76 0.47 -14.64 7.44
N ASP A 77 0.85 -13.54 8.10
CA ASP A 77 0.22 -13.09 9.35
C ASP A 77 -0.73 -11.91 9.07
N LEU A 78 -2.03 -12.14 9.27
CA LEU A 78 -3.08 -11.13 9.05
C LEU A 78 -2.90 -9.87 9.91
N ARG A 79 -2.29 -10.01 11.10
CA ARG A 79 -2.04 -8.88 12.01
C ARG A 79 -1.13 -7.83 11.40
N LEU A 80 -0.29 -8.21 10.43
CA LEU A 80 0.58 -7.28 9.72
C LEU A 80 -0.24 -6.27 8.91
N GLY A 81 -1.18 -6.75 8.08
CA GLY A 81 -2.06 -5.89 7.29
C GLY A 81 -2.95 -5.02 8.18
N GLU A 82 -3.51 -5.59 9.25
CA GLU A 82 -4.29 -4.83 10.23
C GLU A 82 -3.49 -3.75 10.94
N SER A 83 -2.22 -4.03 11.29
CA SER A 83 -1.34 -3.05 11.91
C SER A 83 -1.02 -1.89 10.97
N GLY A 84 -0.82 -2.18 9.68
CA GLY A 84 -0.59 -1.18 8.65
C GLY A 84 -1.84 -0.32 8.40
N LEU A 85 -3.01 -0.94 8.35
CA LEU A 85 -4.29 -0.22 8.27
C LEU A 85 -4.47 0.75 9.44
N ARG A 86 -4.21 0.30 10.67
CA ARG A 86 -4.24 1.18 11.86
C ARG A 86 -3.24 2.33 11.76
N ALA A 87 -2.04 2.08 11.25
CA ALA A 87 -1.02 3.11 11.07
C ALA A 87 -1.47 4.19 10.07
N ILE A 88 -2.11 3.81 8.96
CA ILE A 88 -2.67 4.73 7.96
C ILE A 88 -3.78 5.59 8.57
N LEU A 89 -4.70 4.98 9.33
CA LEU A 89 -5.78 5.70 10.01
C LEU A 89 -5.24 6.73 11.01
N LEU A 90 -4.21 6.37 11.79
CA LEU A 90 -3.58 7.29 12.75
C LEU A 90 -2.75 8.38 12.07
N ALA A 91 -2.23 8.12 10.86
CA ALA A 91 -1.45 9.08 10.10
C ALA A 91 -2.29 10.19 9.46
N ALA A 92 -3.60 9.96 9.26
CA ALA A 92 -4.48 10.99 8.74
C ALA A 92 -4.58 12.20 9.71
N PRO A 93 -4.68 13.44 9.18
CA PRO A 93 -4.63 13.81 7.76
C PRO A 93 -3.20 13.79 7.19
N PHE A 94 -3.01 13.47 5.91
CA PHE A 94 -1.74 13.48 5.20
C PHE A 94 -1.34 14.89 4.73
N PRO A 95 -0.10 15.10 4.25
CA PRO A 95 0.23 16.34 3.54
C PRO A 95 -0.69 16.54 2.32
N PRO A 96 -1.06 17.80 2.01
CA PRO A 96 -1.85 18.10 0.82
C PRO A 96 -1.10 17.68 -0.44
N LEU A 97 -1.85 17.38 -1.51
CA LEU A 97 -1.25 17.06 -2.81
C LEU A 97 -0.52 18.31 -3.36
N PRO A 98 0.64 18.14 -4.03
CA PRO A 98 1.34 19.26 -4.65
C PRO A 98 0.44 20.02 -5.65
N GLU A 99 0.58 21.34 -5.72
CA GLU A 99 -0.21 22.15 -6.67
C GLU A 99 0.02 21.75 -8.13
N SER A 100 1.20 21.21 -8.45
CA SER A 100 1.54 20.67 -9.77
C SER A 100 0.75 19.41 -10.14
N PHE A 101 0.15 18.72 -9.16
CA PHE A 101 -0.59 17.50 -9.38
C PHE A 101 -2.04 17.79 -9.77
N ALA A 102 -2.37 17.57 -11.05
CA ALA A 102 -3.64 18.00 -11.62
C ALA A 102 -4.89 17.30 -11.03
N ARG A 103 -4.76 16.09 -10.50
CA ARG A 103 -5.91 15.31 -10.00
C ARG A 103 -6.33 15.75 -8.60
N SER A 104 -7.61 15.61 -8.29
CA SER A 104 -8.19 15.98 -6.99
C SER A 104 -7.94 14.95 -5.88
N GLN A 105 -7.48 13.76 -6.24
CA GLN A 105 -7.20 12.67 -5.31
C GLN A 105 -6.12 11.74 -5.87
N GLN A 106 -5.43 11.03 -4.98
CA GLN A 106 -4.43 10.03 -5.31
C GLN A 106 -4.72 8.74 -4.53
N ARG A 107 -4.76 7.61 -5.25
CA ARG A 107 -4.74 6.27 -4.63
C ARG A 107 -3.32 5.91 -4.27
N VAL A 108 -3.09 5.47 -3.04
CA VAL A 108 -1.83 4.93 -2.57
C VAL A 108 -1.99 3.45 -2.31
N VAL A 109 -1.00 2.66 -2.69
CA VAL A 109 -0.83 1.27 -2.26
C VAL A 109 0.45 1.21 -1.45
N TYR A 110 0.34 0.86 -0.17
CA TYR A 110 1.46 0.81 0.75
C TYR A 110 1.74 -0.63 1.17
N GLY A 111 2.99 -1.06 0.99
CA GLY A 111 3.47 -2.37 1.40
C GLY A 111 4.04 -2.32 2.82
N PHE A 112 3.45 -3.09 3.73
CA PHE A 112 3.97 -3.33 5.07
C PHE A 112 4.71 -4.66 5.08
N SER A 113 6.02 -4.60 5.21
CA SER A 113 6.87 -5.79 5.26
C SER A 113 7.88 -5.74 6.38
N LEU A 114 8.18 -6.92 6.91
CA LEU A 114 9.24 -7.11 7.88
C LEU A 114 10.46 -7.67 7.15
N HIS A 115 11.60 -7.01 7.33
CA HIS A 115 12.90 -7.45 6.84
C HIS A 115 13.80 -7.74 8.03
N ARG A 116 14.76 -8.64 7.82
CA ARG A 116 15.79 -9.01 8.81
C ARG A 116 16.89 -7.96 8.88
#